data_AF-A0A329RGE3-F1
#
_entry.id   AF-A0A329RGE3-F1
#
_cell.length_a   1.000
_cell.length_b   1.000
_cell.length_c   1.000
_cell.angle_alpha   90.00
_cell.angle_beta   90.00
_cell.angle_gamma   90.00
#
_symmetry.space_group_name_H-M   'P 1'
#
loop_
_entity.id
_entity.type
_entity.pdbx_description
1 polymer ?
#
loop_
_entity_poly.entity_id
_entity_poly.type
_entity_poly.pdbx_seq_one_letter_code
_entity_poly.pdbx_strand_id
1 'polypeptide(L)'
;MLRAIPDFGRCFRDLLQRCCEEETPPIALFFYFMPVVLWQHIAACSNEYHQEILPIRVKRSYARNRTKQRLNPQLPKKTRHDIHHELARMKPVLPHKLCRFIGLLVARTVAPNREKLANHWKTTDEGAILRGCFGSVHSRDSFMEITRNLHFNPNGDPRDETDRAWKAD
;
A
#
# COMPACT_ATOMS: atom_id res chain seq x y z
N MET A 1 -3.54 -14.99 32.94
CA MET A 1 -3.77 -16.09 31.97
C MET A 1 -3.85 -15.47 30.57
N LEU A 2 -2.72 -15.31 29.89
CA LEU A 2 -2.67 -14.68 28.56
C LEU A 2 -3.11 -15.72 27.53
N ARG A 3 -4.28 -15.51 26.91
CA ARG A 3 -4.73 -16.33 25.77
C ARG A 3 -3.77 -16.08 24.61
N ALA A 4 -3.22 -17.16 24.05
CA ALA A 4 -2.39 -17.10 22.86
C ALA A 4 -3.20 -16.46 21.73
N ILE A 5 -2.68 -15.38 21.13
CA ILE A 5 -3.20 -14.81 19.90
C ILE A 5 -3.03 -15.90 18.83
N PRO A 6 -4.10 -16.38 18.17
CA PRO A 6 -3.97 -17.37 17.12
C PRO A 6 -3.04 -16.86 16.03
N ASP A 7 -2.13 -17.72 15.56
CA ASP A 7 -1.30 -17.43 14.40
C ASP A 7 -2.21 -17.15 13.21
N PHE A 8 -2.27 -15.89 12.79
CA PHE A 8 -3.10 -15.41 11.69
C PHE A 8 -2.92 -16.27 10.43
N GLY A 9 -1.70 -16.77 10.20
CA GLY A 9 -1.41 -17.65 9.07
C GLY A 9 -2.04 -19.04 9.18
N ARG A 10 -2.26 -19.54 10.40
CA ARG A 10 -2.95 -20.82 10.66
C ARG A 10 -4.47 -20.64 10.58
N CYS A 11 -5.02 -19.60 11.21
CA CYS A 11 -6.43 -19.27 11.09
C CYS A 11 -6.85 -19.01 9.63
N PHE A 12 -6.04 -18.30 8.85
CA PHE A 12 -6.32 -18.04 7.44
C PHE A 12 -6.31 -19.33 6.60
N ARG A 13 -5.36 -20.25 6.87
CA ARG A 13 -5.33 -21.57 6.21
C ARG A 13 -6.53 -22.42 6.59
N ASP A 14 -6.88 -22.49 7.87
CA ASP A 14 -7.99 -23.30 8.36
C ASP A 14 -9.34 -22.75 7.86
N LEU A 15 -9.46 -21.42 7.75
CA LEU A 15 -10.61 -20.76 7.14
C LEU A 15 -10.69 -21.05 5.64
N LEU A 16 -9.57 -20.95 4.91
CA LEU A 16 -9.51 -21.34 3.49
C LEU A 16 -9.86 -22.81 3.27
N GLN A 17 -9.41 -23.71 4.15
CA GLN A 17 -9.68 -25.13 4.09
C GLN A 17 -11.18 -25.44 4.26
N ARG A 18 -11.83 -24.84 5.27
CA ARG A 18 -13.29 -24.95 5.49
C ARG A 18 -14.09 -24.35 4.33
N CYS A 19 -13.57 -23.28 3.74
CA CYS A 19 -14.17 -22.65 2.58
C CYS A 19 -13.97 -23.41 1.26
N CYS A 20 -13.07 -24.40 1.21
CA CYS A 20 -13.02 -25.35 0.10
C CYS A 20 -14.10 -26.44 0.21
N GLU A 21 -14.72 -26.61 1.39
CA GLU A 21 -15.77 -27.60 1.63
C GLU A 21 -17.18 -27.05 1.30
N GLU A 22 -17.39 -25.73 1.41
CA GLU A 22 -18.54 -25.03 0.84
C GLU A 22 -18.16 -24.48 -0.54
N GLU A 23 -18.98 -24.62 -1.58
CA GLU A 23 -18.72 -24.08 -2.94
C GLU A 23 -18.75 -22.53 -3.02
N THR A 24 -18.36 -21.83 -1.95
CA THR A 24 -18.29 -20.38 -1.92
C THR A 24 -17.07 -19.94 -2.73
N PRO A 25 -17.25 -19.15 -3.80
CA PRO A 25 -16.12 -18.64 -4.58
C PRO A 25 -15.13 -17.91 -3.66
N PRO A 26 -13.81 -18.16 -3.73
CA PRO A 26 -12.83 -17.52 -2.84
C PRO A 26 -12.89 -15.98 -2.85
N ILE A 27 -13.33 -15.39 -3.96
CA ILE A 27 -13.55 -13.95 -4.09
C ILE A 27 -14.76 -13.45 -3.28
N ALA A 28 -15.81 -14.25 -3.14
CA ALA A 28 -16.98 -13.91 -2.34
C ALA A 28 -16.61 -13.80 -0.86
N LEU A 29 -15.75 -14.71 -0.36
CA LEU A 29 -15.22 -14.64 1.00
C LEU A 29 -14.35 -13.41 1.22
N PHE A 30 -13.53 -13.06 0.24
CA PHE A 30 -12.71 -11.85 0.31
C PHE A 30 -13.56 -10.60 0.53
N PHE A 31 -14.68 -10.47 -0.19
CA PHE A 31 -15.61 -9.35 -0.04
C PHE A 31 -16.57 -9.50 1.14
N TYR A 32 -16.74 -10.69 1.70
CA TYR A 32 -17.43 -10.90 2.97
C TYR A 32 -16.64 -10.27 4.14
N PHE A 33 -15.34 -10.58 4.25
CA PHE A 33 -14.49 -10.01 5.31
C PHE A 33 -14.09 -8.56 5.06
N MET A 34 -13.93 -8.17 3.80
CA MET A 34 -13.58 -6.81 3.42
C MET A 34 -14.64 -6.25 2.46
N PRO A 35 -15.74 -5.71 3.01
CA PRO A 35 -16.85 -5.23 2.20
C PRO A 35 -16.46 -3.99 1.37
N VAL A 36 -17.18 -3.74 0.28
CA VAL A 36 -16.91 -2.63 -0.66
C VAL A 36 -16.80 -1.27 0.07
N VAL A 37 -17.64 -1.04 1.07
CA VAL A 37 -17.64 0.19 1.88
C VAL A 37 -16.32 0.41 2.63
N LEU A 38 -15.68 -0.66 3.10
CA LEU A 38 -14.38 -0.58 3.78
C LEU A 38 -13.29 -0.10 2.80
N TRP A 39 -13.28 -0.62 1.58
CA TRP A 39 -12.32 -0.19 0.54
C TRP A 39 -12.51 1.27 0.14
N GLN A 40 -13.76 1.73 0.07
CA GLN A 40 -14.09 3.12 -0.20
C GLN A 40 -13.60 4.03 0.93
N HIS A 41 -13.82 3.62 2.18
CA HIS A 41 -13.35 4.34 3.35
C HIS A 41 -11.83 4.46 3.38
N ILE A 42 -11.10 3.34 3.28
CA ILE A 42 -9.64 3.33 3.26
C ILE A 42 -9.10 4.20 2.11
N ALA A 43 -9.71 4.14 0.93
CA ALA A 43 -9.31 4.99 -0.20
C ALA A 43 -9.48 6.48 0.11
N ALA A 44 -10.61 6.86 0.71
CA ALA A 44 -10.87 8.24 1.13
C ALA A 44 -9.84 8.71 2.16
N CYS A 45 -9.68 7.97 3.26
CA CYS A 45 -8.72 8.31 4.32
C CYS A 45 -7.28 8.37 3.82
N SER A 46 -6.88 7.47 2.92
CA SER A 46 -5.55 7.47 2.31
C SER A 46 -5.32 8.71 1.44
N ASN A 47 -6.35 9.15 0.70
CA ASN A 47 -6.26 10.34 -0.15
C ASN A 47 -6.28 11.64 0.67
N GLU A 48 -7.07 11.70 1.74
CA GLU A 48 -7.09 12.81 2.69
C GLU A 48 -5.72 12.95 3.37
N TYR A 49 -5.19 11.84 3.91
CA TYR A 49 -3.86 11.81 4.51
C TYR A 49 -2.78 12.28 3.52
N HIS A 50 -2.90 11.92 2.24
CA HIS A 50 -1.97 12.38 1.22
C HIS A 50 -1.97 13.92 1.11
N GLN A 51 -3.13 14.57 1.16
CA GLN A 51 -3.24 16.04 1.12
C GLN A 51 -2.66 16.68 2.39
N GLU A 52 -2.97 16.14 3.56
CA GLU A 52 -2.48 16.65 4.85
C GLU A 52 -0.95 16.63 4.92
N ILE A 53 -0.33 15.54 4.46
CA ILE A 53 1.12 15.36 4.54
C ILE A 53 1.88 16.02 3.38
N LEU A 54 1.18 16.49 2.35
CA LEU A 54 1.77 17.05 1.12
C LEU A 54 2.72 18.24 1.42
N PRO A 55 2.36 19.26 2.23
CA PRO A 55 3.26 20.37 2.53
C PRO A 55 4.56 19.93 3.21
N ILE A 56 4.47 18.95 4.12
CA ILE A 56 5.62 18.37 4.81
C ILE A 56 6.54 17.64 3.81
N ARG A 57 5.96 16.87 2.89
CA ARG A 57 6.71 16.18 1.83
C ARG A 57 7.38 17.14 0.87
N VAL A 58 6.72 18.25 0.51
CA VAL A 58 7.31 19.32 -0.31
C VAL A 58 8.52 19.92 0.40
N LYS A 59 8.40 20.26 1.69
CA LYS A 59 9.52 20.79 2.48
C LYS A 59 10.71 19.83 2.53
N ARG A 60 10.47 18.55 2.82
CA ARG A 60 11.51 17.50 2.86
C ARG A 60 12.16 17.28 1.50
N SER A 61 11.36 17.20 0.43
CA SER A 61 11.86 17.01 -0.93
C SER A 61 12.70 18.20 -1.41
N TYR A 62 12.25 19.43 -1.11
CA TYR A 62 13.00 20.65 -1.40
C TYR A 62 14.36 20.68 -0.68
N ALA A 63 14.40 20.36 0.61
CA ALA A 63 15.65 20.27 1.37
C ALA A 63 16.61 19.24 0.75
N ARG A 64 16.11 18.05 0.42
CA ARG A 64 16.90 16.99 -0.23
C ARG A 64 17.45 17.43 -1.59
N ASN A 65 16.65 18.11 -2.41
CA ASN A 65 17.08 18.62 -3.71
C ASN A 65 18.18 19.67 -3.57
N ARG A 66 18.07 20.58 -2.58
CA ARG A 66 19.16 21.53 -2.29
C ARG A 66 20.46 20.84 -1.88
N THR A 67 20.38 19.80 -1.05
CA THR A 67 21.57 19.02 -0.68
C THR A 67 22.20 18.37 -1.91
N LYS A 68 21.41 17.76 -2.79
CA LYS A 68 21.91 17.18 -4.05
C LYS A 68 22.56 18.22 -4.96
N GLN A 69 21.99 19.42 -5.05
CA GLN A 69 22.57 20.52 -5.83
C GLN A 69 23.90 21.02 -5.27
N ARG A 70 24.07 21.03 -3.93
CA ARG A 70 25.36 21.37 -3.31
C ARG A 70 26.45 20.37 -3.70
N LEU A 71 26.09 19.09 -3.83
CA LEU A 71 27.01 18.03 -4.24
C LEU A 71 27.24 17.99 -5.75
N ASN A 72 26.25 18.41 -6.55
CA ASN A 72 26.34 18.47 -8.00
C ASN A 72 25.62 19.72 -8.54
N PRO A 73 26.36 20.81 -8.81
CA PRO A 73 25.80 22.07 -9.31
C PRO A 73 25.15 21.99 -10.70
N GLN A 74 25.44 20.93 -11.48
CA GLN A 74 24.87 20.74 -12.83
C GLN A 74 23.42 20.23 -12.78
N LEU A 75 22.93 19.81 -11.61
CA LEU A 75 21.55 19.35 -11.48
C LEU A 75 20.54 20.52 -11.62
N PRO A 76 19.42 20.32 -12.34
CA PRO A 76 18.39 21.33 -12.45
C PRO A 76 17.87 21.83 -11.10
N LYS A 77 17.71 23.16 -11.00
CA LYS A 77 17.10 23.78 -9.83
C LYS A 77 15.59 23.56 -9.86
N LYS A 78 15.08 22.76 -8.93
CA LYS A 78 13.63 22.63 -8.68
C LYS A 78 13.19 23.62 -7.60
N THR A 79 12.19 24.44 -7.90
CA THR A 79 11.54 25.32 -6.92
C THR A 79 10.62 24.52 -6.00
N ARG A 80 10.16 25.13 -4.89
CA ARG A 80 9.12 24.51 -4.05
C ARG A 80 7.82 24.30 -4.82
N HIS A 81 7.49 25.21 -5.74
CA HIS A 81 6.29 25.13 -6.56
C HIS A 81 6.35 23.94 -7.52
N ASP A 82 7.48 23.72 -8.19
CA ASP A 82 7.67 22.57 -9.09
C ASP A 82 7.51 21.24 -8.34
N ILE A 83 8.11 21.15 -7.15
CA ILE A 83 8.02 19.97 -6.29
C ILE A 83 6.59 19.77 -5.79
N HIS A 84 5.90 20.85 -5.41
CA HIS A 84 4.50 20.78 -5.01
C HIS A 84 3.64 20.26 -6.16
N HIS A 85 3.78 20.83 -7.36
CA HIS A 85 3.02 20.42 -8.53
C HIS A 85 3.32 18.95 -8.92
N GLU A 86 4.59 18.52 -8.85
CA GLU A 86 4.99 17.12 -9.08
C GLU A 86 4.36 16.16 -8.07
N LEU A 87 4.36 16.52 -6.79
CA LEU A 87 3.78 15.69 -5.73
C LEU A 87 2.24 15.74 -5.69
N ALA A 88 1.62 16.85 -6.07
CA ALA A 88 0.16 17.00 -6.09
C ALA A 88 -0.50 16.29 -7.28
N ARG A 89 0.25 16.06 -8.37
CA ARG A 89 -0.21 15.30 -9.56
C ARG A 89 -0.38 13.80 -9.31
N MET A 90 -0.03 13.31 -8.12
CA MET A 90 -0.25 11.93 -7.71
C MET A 90 -1.73 11.59 -7.83
N LYS A 91 -2.03 10.46 -8.48
CA LYS A 91 -3.42 10.09 -8.79
C LYS A 91 -4.07 9.61 -7.49
N PRO A 92 -5.34 9.97 -7.24
CA PRO A 92 -6.03 9.44 -6.07
C PRO A 92 -6.01 7.90 -6.10
N VAL A 93 -5.85 7.33 -4.91
CA VAL A 93 -6.01 5.92 -4.66
C VAL A 93 -7.50 5.59 -4.85
N LEU A 94 -7.78 4.69 -5.79
CA LEU A 94 -9.14 4.22 -6.06
C LEU A 94 -9.37 2.88 -5.34
N PRO A 95 -10.60 2.54 -4.94
CA PRO A 95 -10.89 1.29 -4.21
C PRO A 95 -10.38 0.04 -4.93
N HIS A 96 -10.61 -0.09 -6.25
CA HIS A 96 -10.14 -1.25 -7.02
C HIS A 96 -8.61 -1.33 -7.10
N LYS A 97 -7.89 -0.21 -6.96
CA LYS A 97 -6.41 -0.20 -6.90
C LYS A 97 -5.93 -0.76 -5.56
N LEU A 98 -6.64 -0.47 -4.46
CA LEU A 98 -6.40 -1.10 -3.17
C LEU A 98 -6.67 -2.61 -3.22
N CYS A 99 -7.77 -3.03 -3.87
CA CYS A 99 -8.05 -4.47 -4.04
C CYS A 99 -6.91 -5.19 -4.76
N ARG A 100 -6.38 -4.61 -5.86
CA ARG A 100 -5.21 -5.17 -6.56
C ARG A 100 -3.97 -5.19 -5.69
N PHE A 101 -3.72 -4.12 -4.92
CA PHE A 101 -2.60 -4.03 -3.99
C PHE A 101 -2.66 -5.14 -2.93
N ILE A 102 -3.81 -5.33 -2.26
CA ILE A 102 -3.99 -6.41 -1.28
C ILE A 102 -3.94 -7.79 -1.94
N GLY A 103 -4.54 -7.95 -3.12
CA GLY A 103 -4.44 -9.20 -3.88
C GLY A 103 -3.00 -9.61 -4.17
N LEU A 104 -2.11 -8.66 -4.48
CA LEU A 104 -0.67 -8.93 -4.64
C LEU A 104 0.01 -9.32 -3.33
N LEU A 105 -0.39 -8.75 -2.20
CA LEU A 105 0.11 -9.15 -0.88
C LEU A 105 -0.34 -10.58 -0.52
N VAL A 106 -1.62 -10.92 -0.77
CA VAL A 106 -2.16 -12.26 -0.56
C VAL A 106 -1.47 -13.28 -1.48
N ALA A 107 -1.27 -12.95 -2.76
CA ALA A 107 -0.53 -13.82 -3.67
C ALA A 107 0.88 -14.13 -3.15
N ARG A 108 1.55 -13.12 -2.56
CA ARG A 108 2.87 -13.29 -1.96
C ARG A 108 2.86 -14.12 -0.68
N THR A 109 1.79 -14.11 0.13
CA THR A 109 1.69 -14.96 1.32
C THR A 109 1.40 -16.42 0.96
N VAL A 110 0.60 -16.65 -0.08
CA VAL A 110 0.24 -17.99 -0.57
C VAL A 110 1.42 -18.66 -1.30
N ALA A 111 2.13 -17.90 -2.14
CA ALA A 111 3.35 -18.36 -2.82
C ALA A 111 4.57 -17.64 -2.23
N PRO A 112 5.07 -18.07 -1.06
CA PRO A 112 6.14 -17.38 -0.36
C PRO A 112 7.44 -17.44 -1.17
N ASN A 113 7.70 -16.37 -1.91
CA ASN A 113 8.96 -16.19 -2.61
C ASN A 113 9.98 -15.52 -1.66
N ARG A 114 11.15 -16.15 -1.49
CA ARG A 114 12.27 -15.63 -0.68
C ARG A 114 12.93 -14.39 -1.29
N GLU A 115 12.57 -14.03 -2.52
CA GLU A 115 13.06 -12.82 -3.17
C GLU A 115 12.46 -11.52 -2.59
N LYS A 116 13.23 -10.44 -2.76
CA LYS A 116 12.82 -9.08 -2.38
C LYS A 116 11.58 -8.67 -3.17
N LEU A 117 10.62 -8.01 -2.52
CA LEU A 117 9.36 -7.55 -3.14
C LEU A 117 9.60 -6.76 -4.44
N ALA A 118 10.64 -5.92 -4.47
CA ALA A 118 10.99 -5.12 -5.66
C ALA A 118 11.36 -5.96 -6.89
N ASN A 119 11.83 -7.20 -6.71
CA ASN A 119 12.19 -8.08 -7.83
C ASN A 119 10.98 -8.52 -8.65
N HIS A 120 9.75 -8.49 -8.10
CA HIS A 120 8.55 -8.87 -8.84
C HIS A 120 8.22 -7.94 -10.03
N TRP A 121 8.81 -6.75 -10.07
CA TRP A 121 8.71 -5.81 -11.20
C TRP A 121 9.90 -5.85 -12.15
N LYS A 122 10.88 -6.75 -11.94
CA LYS A 122 11.93 -6.97 -12.93
C LYS A 122 11.35 -7.76 -14.11
N THR A 123 11.69 -7.32 -15.31
CA THR A 123 11.28 -7.95 -16.58
C THR A 123 12.38 -8.86 -17.15
N THR A 124 13.56 -8.89 -16.54
CA THR A 124 14.66 -9.77 -16.95
C THR A 124 14.58 -11.09 -16.20
N ASP A 125 14.42 -12.17 -16.96
CA ASP A 125 14.44 -13.53 -16.44
C ASP A 125 15.85 -13.86 -15.92
N GLU A 126 15.94 -14.37 -14.70
CA GLU A 126 17.13 -15.07 -14.20
C GLU A 126 16.67 -16.48 -13.81
N GLY A 127 17.01 -17.48 -14.63
CA GLY A 127 16.68 -18.88 -14.38
C GLY A 127 15.23 -19.25 -14.72
N ALA A 128 14.63 -20.16 -13.94
CA ALA A 128 13.35 -20.82 -14.25
C ALA A 128 12.10 -20.13 -13.67
N ILE A 129 12.23 -18.90 -13.16
CA ILE A 129 11.11 -18.18 -12.52
C ILE A 129 10.50 -17.24 -13.55
N LEU A 130 9.20 -17.42 -13.87
CA LEU A 130 8.43 -16.45 -14.65
C LEU A 130 8.41 -15.11 -13.90
N ARG A 131 9.23 -14.14 -14.33
CA ARG A 131 9.33 -12.81 -13.72
C ARG A 131 8.40 -11.81 -14.44
N GLY A 132 7.99 -10.76 -13.74
CA GLY A 132 7.11 -9.71 -14.28
C GLY A 132 5.61 -9.81 -13.95
N CYS A 133 5.15 -10.79 -13.16
CA CYS A 133 3.73 -10.96 -12.83
C CYS A 133 3.10 -9.77 -12.08
N PHE A 134 3.86 -9.04 -11.26
CA PHE A 134 3.29 -7.88 -10.55
C PHE A 134 3.09 -6.70 -11.50
N GLY A 135 4.01 -6.52 -12.46
CA GLY A 135 3.97 -5.42 -13.42
C GLY A 135 2.74 -5.42 -14.33
N SER A 136 2.19 -6.59 -14.63
CA SER A 136 0.95 -6.71 -15.41
C SER A 136 -0.31 -6.34 -14.61
N VAL A 137 -0.29 -6.49 -13.29
CA VAL A 137 -1.43 -6.23 -12.41
C VAL A 137 -1.41 -4.80 -11.85
N HIS A 138 -0.23 -4.33 -11.43
CA HIS A 138 -0.04 -3.04 -10.78
C HIS A 138 1.39 -2.52 -10.98
N SER A 139 1.55 -1.23 -11.33
CA SER A 139 2.89 -0.66 -11.50
C SER A 139 3.63 -0.54 -10.16
N ARG A 140 4.96 -0.60 -10.19
CA ARG A 140 5.79 -0.45 -9.00
C ARG A 140 5.55 0.89 -8.30
N ASP A 141 5.46 1.97 -9.08
CA ASP A 141 5.30 3.31 -8.54
C ASP A 141 3.94 3.48 -7.85
N SER A 142 2.86 2.99 -8.46
CA SER A 142 1.53 3.04 -7.84
C SER A 142 1.45 2.14 -6.59
N PHE A 143 2.13 1.00 -6.58
CA PHE A 143 2.21 0.14 -5.38
C PHE A 143 2.91 0.88 -4.23
N MET A 144 4.05 1.52 -4.50
CA MET A 144 4.80 2.28 -3.50
C MET A 144 4.07 3.56 -3.06
N GLU A 145 3.26 4.15 -3.93
CA GLU A 145 2.39 5.27 -3.60
C GLU A 145 1.30 4.86 -2.61
N ILE A 146 0.57 3.78 -2.91
CA ILE A 146 -0.41 3.21 -1.98
C ILE A 146 0.26 2.87 -0.64
N THR A 147 1.40 2.19 -0.66
CA THR A 147 2.13 1.83 0.58
C THR A 147 2.47 3.05 1.45
N ARG A 148 2.80 4.20 0.84
CA ARG A 148 3.19 5.43 1.56
C ARG A 148 2.01 6.25 2.07
N ASN A 149 0.82 6.03 1.51
CA ASN A 149 -0.37 6.82 1.78
C ASN A 149 -1.49 6.01 2.44
N LEU A 150 -1.32 4.69 2.59
CA LEU A 150 -2.31 3.80 3.16
C LEU A 150 -2.68 4.26 4.56
N HIS A 151 -3.96 4.56 4.74
CA HIS A 151 -4.49 5.10 5.97
C HIS A 151 -5.90 4.56 6.19
N PHE A 152 -6.16 4.05 7.40
CA PHE A 152 -7.44 3.39 7.73
C PHE A 152 -8.45 4.36 8.31
N ASN A 153 -8.02 5.32 9.12
CA ASN A 153 -8.89 6.24 9.85
C ASN A 153 -8.39 7.69 9.77
N PRO A 154 -9.29 8.70 9.73
CA PRO A 154 -8.90 10.09 9.59
C PRO A 154 -8.05 10.59 10.78
N ASN A 155 -7.17 11.56 10.51
CA ASN A 155 -6.32 12.18 11.54
C ASN A 155 -7.05 13.24 12.37
N GLY A 156 -8.15 13.80 11.86
CA GLY A 156 -8.92 14.83 12.56
C GLY A 156 -9.95 14.28 13.55
N ASP A 157 -10.05 12.96 13.72
CA ASP A 157 -11.03 12.37 14.64
C ASP A 157 -10.53 12.47 16.10
N PRO A 158 -11.38 12.90 17.06
CA PRO A 158 -11.00 12.97 18.48
C PRO A 158 -10.51 11.63 19.06
N ARG A 159 -10.89 10.50 18.46
CA ARG A 159 -10.39 9.17 18.83
C ARG A 159 -8.90 9.00 18.58
N ASP A 160 -8.29 9.79 17.71
CA ASP A 160 -6.85 9.74 17.48
C ASP A 160 -6.02 10.09 18.72
N GLU A 161 -6.57 10.94 19.61
CA GLU A 161 -5.90 11.32 20.85
C GLU A 161 -6.21 10.36 22.01
N THR A 162 -7.40 9.74 21.98
CA THR A 162 -7.95 9.00 23.13
C THR A 162 -7.81 7.49 22.99
N ASP A 163 -7.83 6.97 21.77
CA ASP A 163 -7.75 5.55 21.47
C ASP A 163 -6.42 5.22 20.77
N ARG A 164 -5.60 4.43 21.46
CA ARG A 164 -4.27 4.02 20.95
C ARG A 164 -4.37 3.07 19.76
N ALA A 165 -5.49 2.38 19.59
CA ALA A 165 -5.73 1.47 18.48
C ALA A 165 -6.38 2.17 17.28
N TRP A 166 -6.80 3.43 17.41
CA TRP A 166 -7.57 4.17 16.40
C TRP A 166 -7.01 4.11 14.98
N LYS A 167 -5.69 4.11 14.80
CA LYS A 167 -5.09 4.03 13.46
C LYS A 167 -5.18 2.66 12.79
N ALA A 168 -5.53 1.63 13.54
CA ALA A 168 -5.53 0.23 13.12
C ALA A 168 -6.89 -0.48 13.30
N ASP A 169 -7.84 0.15 14.00
CA ASP A 169 -9.22 -0.32 14.18
C ASP A 169 -10.10 -0.13 12.93
#